data_AF-A0A3E5GRR7-F1
#
_entry.id   AF-A0A3E5GRR7-F1
#
_cell.length_a   1.000
_cell.length_b   1.000
_cell.length_c   1.000
_cell.angle_alpha   90.00
_cell.angle_beta   90.00
_cell.angle_gamma   90.00
#
_symmetry.space_group_name_H-M   'P 1'
#
loop_
_entity.id
_entity.type
_entity.pdbx_description
1 polymer ?
#
loop_
_entity_poly.entity_id
_entity_poly.type
_entity_poly.pdbx_seq_one_letter_code
_entity_poly.pdbx_strand_id
1 'polypeptide(L)' 'MNHRELCAGIALDQLPVTMAYVPWTKWRNIYEAEKGLRRGTIFQDLDKPFRGIGGCQNGR' A
#
# COMPACT_ATOMS: atom_id res chain seq x y z
N MET A 1 -17.96 25.24 -3.18
CA MET A 1 -17.55 23.97 -2.53
C MET A 1 -16.07 24.08 -2.26
N ASN A 2 -15.70 24.36 -1.01
CA ASN A 2 -14.34 24.75 -0.62
C ASN A 2 -13.50 23.53 -0.25
N HIS A 3 -12.34 23.43 -0.88
CA HIS A 3 -11.35 22.36 -0.78
C HIS A 3 -10.44 22.52 0.44
N ARG A 4 -10.97 22.44 1.66
CA ARG A 4 -10.17 22.35 2.89
C ARG A 4 -10.90 21.43 3.85
N GLU A 5 -10.14 20.58 4.54
CA GLU A 5 -10.59 19.57 5.53
C GLU A 5 -10.70 18.11 5.03
N LEU A 6 -9.55 17.53 4.64
CA LEU A 6 -9.33 16.08 4.71
C LEU A 6 -8.07 15.81 5.55
N CYS A 7 -8.06 16.29 6.80
CA CYS A 7 -7.05 15.97 7.80
C CYS A 7 -7.67 16.01 9.20
N ALA A 8 -8.64 15.12 9.47
CA ALA A 8 -9.12 14.86 10.83
C ALA A 8 -9.73 13.46 10.93
N GLY A 9 -9.10 12.58 11.70
CA GLY A 9 -9.81 11.57 12.49
C GLY A 9 -10.48 10.39 11.78
N ILE A 10 -9.95 9.87 10.66
CA ILE A 10 -10.43 8.58 10.16
C ILE A 10 -9.75 7.47 10.96
N ALA A 11 -10.52 6.76 11.80
CA ALA A 11 -10.01 5.55 12.44
C ALA A 11 -9.59 4.57 11.34
N LEU A 12 -8.40 3.94 11.45
CA LEU A 12 -7.91 3.02 10.42
C LEU A 12 -8.89 1.88 10.12
N ASP A 13 -9.70 1.49 11.10
CA ASP A 13 -10.79 0.50 10.98
C ASP A 13 -11.95 0.94 10.06
N GLN A 14 -12.14 2.26 9.91
CA GLN A 14 -13.17 2.83 9.03
C GLN A 14 -12.66 3.06 7.60
N LEU A 15 -11.35 2.92 7.37
CA LEU A 15 -10.81 2.88 6.02
C LEU A 15 -10.94 1.45 5.52
N PRO A 16 -11.55 1.24 4.33
CA PRO A 16 -11.53 -0.10 3.75
C PRO A 16 -10.05 -0.50 3.62
N VAL A 17 -9.71 -1.69 4.11
CA VAL A 17 -8.36 -2.27 3.96
C VAL A 17 -8.18 -2.61 2.48
N THR A 18 -7.82 -1.60 1.69
CA THR A 18 -7.60 -1.75 0.26
C THR A 18 -6.16 -1.47 -0.08
N MET A 19 -5.67 -2.16 -1.10
CA MET A 19 -4.46 -1.71 -1.79
C MET A 19 -4.77 -0.35 -2.41
N ALA A 20 -3.98 0.67 -2.06
CA ALA A 20 -4.17 2.01 -2.59
C ALA A 20 -4.09 2.00 -4.12
N TYR A 21 -5.14 2.47 -4.78
CA TYR A 21 -5.14 2.65 -6.22
C TYR A 21 -4.38 3.93 -6.58
N VAL A 22 -3.23 3.78 -7.25
CA VAL A 22 -2.44 4.93 -7.73
C VAL A 22 -2.69 5.12 -9.23
N PRO A 23 -3.31 6.24 -9.65
CA PRO A 23 -3.79 6.43 -11.04
C PRO A 23 -2.72 6.32 -12.13
N TRP A 24 -1.47 6.63 -11.80
CA TRP A 24 -0.33 6.56 -12.74
C TRP A 24 0.49 5.27 -12.59
N THR A 25 -0.05 4.24 -11.94
CA THR A 25 0.60 2.93 -11.85
C THR A 25 0.70 2.33 -13.25
N LYS A 26 1.93 2.23 -13.74
CA LYS A 26 2.20 1.62 -15.04
C LYS A 26 2.07 0.11 -14.92
N TRP A 27 1.20 -0.48 -15.73
CA TRP A 27 1.12 -1.94 -15.88
C TRP A 27 2.42 -2.44 -16.52
N ARG A 28 3.16 -3.27 -15.79
CA ARG A 28 4.44 -3.85 -16.19
C ARG A 28 4.45 -5.35 -15.89
N ASN A 29 5.61 -5.91 -15.55
CA ASN A 29 5.73 -7.30 -15.11
C ASN A 29 4.81 -7.54 -13.92
N ILE A 30 3.72 -8.27 -14.16
CA ILE A 30 2.76 -8.71 -13.16
C ILE A 30 2.89 -10.21 -12.92
N TYR A 31 2.52 -10.65 -11.73
CA TYR A 31 2.37 -12.07 -11.42
C TYR A 31 0.99 -12.56 -11.85
N GLU A 32 0.89 -13.87 -12.11
CA GLU A 32 -0.39 -14.58 -12.11
C GLU A 32 -1.06 -14.46 -10.73
N ALA A 33 -2.39 -14.49 -10.69
CA ALA A 33 -3.20 -14.25 -9.49
C ALA A 33 -2.73 -15.05 -8.26
N GLU A 34 -2.49 -16.36 -8.40
CA GLU A 34 -2.06 -17.21 -7.28
C GLU A 34 -0.68 -16.84 -6.73
N LYS A 35 0.23 -16.41 -7.61
CA LYS A 35 1.56 -15.95 -7.21
C LYS A 35 1.50 -14.56 -6.61
N GLY A 36 0.68 -13.66 -7.17
CA GLY A 36 0.46 -12.33 -6.63
C GLY A 36 -0.15 -12.35 -5.23
N LEU A 37 -1.13 -13.23 -5.00
CA LEU A 37 -1.74 -13.44 -3.68
C LEU A 37 -0.70 -13.89 -2.64
N ARG A 38 0.16 -14.86 -2.99
CA ARG A 38 1.25 -15.32 -2.11
C ARG A 38 2.29 -14.25 -1.80
N ARG A 39 2.51 -13.30 -2.72
CA ARG A 39 3.49 -12.20 -2.55
C ARG A 39 2.90 -10.95 -1.90
N GLY A 40 1.57 -10.83 -1.82
CA GLY A 40 0.90 -9.62 -1.34
C GLY A 40 0.91 -8.46 -2.33
N THR A 41 1.32 -8.70 -3.58
CA THR A 41 1.32 -7.72 -4.67
C THR A 41 1.26 -8.43 -6.01
N ILE A 42 0.50 -7.88 -6.96
CA ILE A 42 0.53 -8.35 -8.36
C ILE A 42 1.73 -7.80 -9.13
N PHE A 43 2.34 -6.71 -8.66
CA PHE A 43 3.45 -6.06 -9.35
C PHE A 43 4.78 -6.62 -8.84
N GLN A 44 5.54 -7.23 -9.75
CA GLN A 44 6.84 -7.84 -9.41
C GLN A 44 7.85 -6.82 -8.89
N ASP A 45 7.80 -5.59 -9.40
CA ASP A 45 8.69 -4.49 -9.01
C ASP A 45 8.50 -4.06 -7.54
N LEU A 46 7.34 -4.38 -6.94
CA LEU A 46 7.00 -4.10 -5.55
C LEU A 46 7.35 -5.25 -4.59
N ASP A 47 7.69 -6.45 -5.11
CA ASP A 47 8.15 -7.61 -4.33
C ASP A 47 9.62 -7.40 -3.93
N LYS A 48 9.84 -6.51 -2.96
CA LYS A 48 11.16 -6.13 -2.47
C LYS A 48 11.48 -6.84 -1.15
N PRO A 49 12.74 -7.26 -0.92
CA PRO A 49 13.11 -7.91 0.34
C PRO A 49 12.88 -6.94 1.52
N PHE A 50 12.26 -7.45 2.59
CA PHE A 50 12.11 -6.69 3.82
C PHE A 50 13.46 -6.58 4.53
N ARG A 51 14.04 -5.37 4.55
CA ARG A 51 15.34 -5.12 5.18
C ARG A 51 15.25 -4.75 6.65
N GLY A 52 14.04 -4.60 7.22
CA GLY A 52 13.86 -4.24 8.64
C GLY A 52 14.31 -2.81 9.01
N ILE A 53 14.72 -1.99 8.03
CA ILE A 53 15.22 -0.62 8.25
C ILE A 53 14.13 0.45 8.00
N GLY A 54 12.85 0.06 8.04
CA GLY A 54 11.72 0.97 7.77
C GLY A 54 10.72 1.00 8.93
N GLY A 55 10.25 2.20 9.28
CA GLY A 55 9.32 2.49 10.38
C GLY A 55 9.99 3.26 11.53
N CYS A 56 9.26 4.19 12.16
CA CYS A 56 9.70 4.79 13.42
C CYS A 56 9.76 3.70 14.49
N GLN A 57 10.96 3.32 14.93
CA GLN A 57 11.16 2.48 16.11
C GLN A 57 10.95 3.33 17.37
N ASN A 58 9.70 3.69 17.68
CA ASN A 58 9.38 4.31 18.97
C ASN A 58 9.21 3.21 20.01
N GLY A 59 10.34 2.72 20.51
CA GLY A 59 10.39 1.69 21.54
C GLY A 59 11.66 1.79 22.36
N ARG A 60 11.75 2.83 23.20
CA ARG A 60 12.30 2.77 24.56
C ARG A 60 11.55 3.77 25.44
#